data_AF-A0A1X3PAQ8-F1
#
_entry.id   AF-A0A1X3PAQ8-F1
#
_cell.length_a   1.000
_cell.length_b   1.000
_cell.length_c   1.000
_cell.angle_alpha   90.00
_cell.angle_beta   90.00
_cell.angle_gamma   90.00
#
_symmetry.space_group_name_H-M   'P 1'
#
loop_
_entity.id
_entity.type
_entity.pdbx_description
1 polymer ?
#
loop_
_entity_poly.entity_id
_entity_poly.type
_entity_poly.pdbx_seq_one_letter_code
_entity_poly.pdbx_strand_id
1 'polypeptide(L)'
;MAWVAAALVAVGCSKDLDPSELEVTDARHGADPGGDLGELEVTLGGETHRVAPSEVLCSGPPGEVHHLIATTGDDSSRVEVAGEDFAQVRLEGAERPQETTSPDGIELGEAQVEFATAAVGDAEVEGTLHCSEWED
;
A
#
# COMPACT_ATOMS: atom_id res chain seq x y z
N MET A 1 -43.28 15.08 53.93
CA MET A 1 -44.55 15.39 53.25
C MET A 1 -44.23 16.13 51.98
N ALA A 2 -44.95 15.82 50.89
CA ALA A 2 -45.17 16.65 49.70
C ALA A 2 -43.92 17.10 48.91
N TRP A 3 -43.61 16.52 47.74
CA TRP A 3 -44.28 16.68 46.43
C TRP A 3 -43.64 17.77 45.55
N VAL A 4 -43.37 17.35 44.31
CA VAL A 4 -43.59 18.06 43.04
C VAL A 4 -42.44 18.87 42.41
N ALA A 5 -42.09 18.33 41.23
CA ALA A 5 -41.48 18.91 40.06
C ALA A 5 -41.91 20.34 39.69
N ALA A 6 -41.05 21.04 38.97
CA ALA A 6 -41.42 21.65 37.69
C ALA A 6 -40.19 22.23 37.00
N ALA A 7 -40.06 21.89 35.73
CA ALA A 7 -39.14 22.46 34.77
C ALA A 7 -39.38 23.96 34.56
N LEU A 8 -38.30 24.68 34.23
CA LEU A 8 -38.37 25.94 33.52
C LEU A 8 -37.36 25.90 32.37
N VAL A 9 -37.93 25.83 31.17
CA VAL A 9 -37.28 25.97 29.87
C VAL A 9 -36.96 27.44 29.65
N ALA A 10 -35.73 27.74 29.22
CA ALA A 10 -35.44 28.95 28.45
C ALA A 10 -34.65 28.55 27.20
N VAL A 11 -35.34 28.67 26.08
CA VAL A 11 -34.85 28.51 24.71
C VAL A 11 -33.85 29.62 24.41
N GLY A 12 -32.68 29.21 23.93
CA GLY A 12 -31.71 30.06 23.24
C GLY A 12 -31.02 29.20 22.18
N CYS A 13 -31.63 29.17 20.99
CA CYS A 13 -31.06 28.51 19.82
C CYS A 13 -29.68 29.09 19.49
N SER A 14 -28.69 28.23 19.31
CA SER A 14 -28.06 28.08 18.00
C SER A 14 -27.01 26.98 18.05
N LYS A 15 -27.23 26.01 17.16
CA LYS A 15 -26.28 25.06 16.59
C LYS A 15 -26.23 23.71 17.30
N ASP A 16 -27.27 22.93 16.99
CA ASP A 16 -27.29 21.48 16.87
C ASP A 16 -25.89 20.85 16.69
N LEU A 17 -25.51 20.07 17.69
CA LEU A 17 -24.62 18.93 17.55
C LEU A 17 -25.48 17.73 17.93
N ASP A 18 -26.17 17.16 16.96
CA ASP A 18 -26.78 15.83 17.11
C ASP A 18 -25.66 14.77 17.13
N PRO A 19 -25.53 14.01 18.23
CA PRO A 19 -24.78 12.77 18.24
C PRO A 19 -25.73 11.65 17.79
N SER A 20 -25.72 11.34 16.50
CA SER A 20 -26.31 10.13 15.94
C SER A 20 -25.35 9.63 14.87
N GLU A 21 -24.44 8.74 15.27
CA GLU A 21 -24.59 7.32 14.98
C GLU A 21 -24.58 7.04 13.47
N LEU A 22 -23.38 7.06 12.89
CA LEU A 22 -22.71 5.88 12.36
C LEU A 22 -21.53 6.41 11.53
N GLU A 23 -20.34 6.30 12.11
CA GLU A 23 -19.09 6.43 11.37
C GLU A 23 -19.04 5.25 10.38
N VAL A 24 -19.64 5.46 9.21
CA VAL A 24 -19.19 4.74 8.02
C VAL A 24 -17.99 5.53 7.55
N THR A 25 -16.84 5.30 8.18
CA THR A 25 -15.58 5.44 7.46
C THR A 25 -15.69 4.42 6.34
N ASP A 26 -16.16 4.87 5.17
CA ASP A 26 -15.89 4.20 3.91
C ASP A 26 -14.37 4.14 3.86
N ALA A 27 -13.81 3.04 4.36
CA ALA A 27 -12.41 2.74 4.31
C ALA A 27 -12.08 2.41 2.85
N ARG A 28 -12.20 3.42 1.98
CA ARG A 28 -11.20 3.60 0.95
C ARG A 28 -9.96 3.99 1.72
N HIS A 29 -9.29 2.94 2.21
CA HIS A 29 -8.04 3.02 2.91
C HIS A 29 -7.14 3.88 2.03
N GLY A 30 -6.87 5.09 2.49
CA GLY A 30 -6.47 6.20 1.65
C GLY A 30 -5.10 5.95 1.04
N ALA A 31 -5.09 5.41 -0.18
CA ALA A 31 -3.99 5.68 -1.07
C ALA A 31 -4.10 7.14 -1.49
N ASP A 32 -3.06 7.93 -1.24
CA ASP A 32 -2.95 9.28 -1.76
C ASP A 32 -2.53 9.17 -3.23
N PRO A 33 -3.40 9.47 -4.22
CA PRO A 33 -3.03 9.44 -5.62
C PRO A 33 -2.13 10.65 -5.91
N GLY A 34 -0.87 10.55 -5.52
CA GLY A 34 0.09 11.66 -5.48
C GLY A 34 1.18 11.53 -4.41
N GLY A 35 1.09 10.52 -3.53
CA GLY A 35 2.13 10.20 -2.55
C GLY A 35 3.41 9.67 -3.19
N ASP A 36 4.52 9.77 -2.46
CA ASP A 36 5.78 9.13 -2.83
C ASP A 36 5.58 7.61 -2.86
N LEU A 37 5.65 7.00 -4.05
CA LEU A 37 5.46 5.56 -4.23
C LEU A 37 6.71 4.74 -3.88
N GLY A 38 7.80 5.44 -3.54
CA GLY A 38 9.11 4.87 -3.35
C GLY A 38 9.89 4.65 -4.65
N GLU A 39 11.11 4.16 -4.49
CA GLU A 39 12.03 3.78 -5.57
C GLU A 39 12.70 2.46 -5.15
N LEU A 40 12.93 1.58 -6.12
CA LEU A 40 13.72 0.37 -5.95
C LEU A 40 15.04 0.49 -6.69
N GLU A 41 16.11 0.08 -6.02
CA GLU A 41 17.41 -0.17 -6.64
C GLU A 41 17.52 -1.68 -6.92
N VAL A 42 17.65 -2.02 -8.20
CA VAL A 42 17.76 -3.40 -8.68
C VAL A 42 19.14 -3.61 -9.26
N THR A 43 19.95 -4.46 -8.63
CA THR A 43 21.27 -4.83 -9.11
C THR A 43 21.21 -6.17 -9.83
N LEU A 44 21.60 -6.20 -11.11
CA LEU A 44 21.63 -7.40 -11.93
C LEU A 44 22.94 -7.43 -12.75
N GLY A 45 23.68 -8.54 -12.70
CA GLY A 45 24.93 -8.66 -13.45
C GLY A 45 26.02 -7.64 -13.07
N GLY A 46 25.91 -7.03 -11.89
CA GLY A 46 26.81 -5.96 -11.42
C GLY A 46 26.42 -4.56 -11.88
N GLU A 47 25.30 -4.40 -12.57
CA GLU A 47 24.73 -3.10 -12.97
C GLU A 47 23.52 -2.79 -12.07
N THR A 48 23.46 -1.57 -11.55
CA THR A 48 22.33 -1.11 -10.71
C THR A 48 21.39 -0.25 -11.54
N HIS A 49 20.11 -0.62 -11.52
CA HIS A 49 19.01 0.05 -12.18
C HIS A 49 18.05 0.63 -11.14
N ARG A 50 17.50 1.80 -11.43
CA ARG A 50 16.46 2.42 -10.59
C ARG A 50 15.10 2.21 -11.20
N VAL A 51 14.17 1.73 -10.41
CA VAL A 51 12.77 1.55 -10.77
C VAL A 51 11.95 2.47 -9.88
N ALA A 52 11.48 3.56 -10.45
CA ALA A 52 10.55 4.48 -9.82
C ALA A 52 9.15 4.22 -10.39
N PRO A 53 8.30 3.43 -9.71
CA PRO A 53 6.97 3.12 -10.19
C PRO A 53 6.11 4.38 -10.28
N SER A 54 5.22 4.37 -11.25
CA SER A 54 4.16 5.37 -11.40
C SER A 54 2.84 4.88 -10.81
N GLU A 55 2.72 3.56 -10.61
CA GLU A 55 1.57 2.89 -10.02
C GLU A 55 2.06 1.72 -9.17
N VAL A 56 1.47 1.55 -7.99
CA VAL A 56 1.69 0.43 -7.06
C VAL A 56 0.34 -0.08 -6.60
N LEU A 57 -0.11 -1.15 -7.24
CA LEU A 57 -1.35 -1.82 -6.92
C LEU A 57 -1.10 -2.87 -5.85
N CYS A 58 -1.78 -2.75 -4.72
CA CYS A 58 -1.77 -3.73 -3.65
C CYS A 58 -3.10 -4.47 -3.59
N SER A 59 -3.08 -5.73 -3.16
CA SER A 59 -4.28 -6.52 -2.93
C SER A 59 -4.16 -7.33 -1.66
N GLY A 60 -5.29 -7.53 -0.98
CA GLY A 60 -5.36 -8.26 0.29
C GLY A 60 -6.42 -7.68 1.22
N PRO A 61 -6.69 -8.34 2.36
CA PRO A 61 -7.62 -7.82 3.34
C PRO A 61 -7.10 -6.50 3.95
N PRO A 62 -7.99 -5.65 4.50
CA PRO A 62 -7.61 -4.34 5.02
C PRO A 62 -6.49 -4.43 6.06
N GLY A 63 -5.36 -3.78 5.77
CA GLY A 63 -4.18 -3.75 6.65
C GLY A 63 -3.20 -4.91 6.44
N GLU A 64 -3.35 -5.72 5.39
CA GLU A 64 -2.42 -6.82 5.09
C GLU A 64 -2.22 -6.93 3.57
N VAL A 65 -1.04 -6.56 3.07
CA VAL A 65 -0.69 -6.74 1.65
C VAL A 65 -0.41 -8.22 1.39
N HIS A 66 -1.18 -8.86 0.52
CA HIS A 66 -0.94 -10.23 0.04
C HIS A 66 -0.29 -10.25 -1.33
N HIS A 67 -0.61 -9.28 -2.17
CA HIS A 67 -0.09 -9.15 -3.52
C HIS A 67 0.24 -7.70 -3.80
N LEU A 68 1.36 -7.45 -4.47
CA LEU A 68 1.77 -6.15 -4.94
C LEU A 68 2.21 -6.25 -6.40
N ILE A 69 1.76 -5.31 -7.22
CA ILE A 69 2.26 -5.07 -8.57
C ILE A 69 2.64 -3.60 -8.68
N ALA A 70 3.90 -3.33 -8.97
CA ALA A 70 4.41 -2.00 -9.24
C ALA A 70 4.87 -1.89 -10.70
N THR A 71 4.44 -0.84 -11.38
CA THR A 71 4.75 -0.59 -12.79
C THR A 71 5.25 0.82 -13.00
N THR A 72 6.19 0.98 -13.94
CA THR A 72 6.56 2.31 -14.45
C THR A 72 5.50 2.79 -15.44
N GLY A 73 5.37 4.10 -15.66
CA GLY A 73 4.29 4.66 -16.49
C GLY A 73 4.27 4.20 -17.97
N ASP A 74 5.36 3.63 -18.47
CA ASP A 74 5.46 3.01 -19.80
C ASP A 74 5.32 1.47 -19.76
N ASP A 75 5.01 0.89 -18.61
CA ASP A 75 4.98 -0.55 -18.32
C ASP A 75 6.29 -1.29 -18.65
N SER A 76 7.38 -0.52 -18.79
CA SER A 76 8.67 -1.03 -19.26
C SER A 76 9.40 -1.81 -18.17
N SER A 77 9.20 -1.42 -16.90
CA SER A 77 9.65 -2.16 -15.73
C SER A 77 8.46 -2.53 -14.85
N ARG A 78 8.50 -3.74 -14.30
CA ARG A 78 7.45 -4.30 -13.44
C ARG A 78 8.09 -5.05 -12.28
N VAL A 79 7.57 -4.82 -11.09
CA VAL A 79 7.89 -5.59 -9.88
C VAL A 79 6.61 -6.20 -9.36
N GLU A 80 6.66 -7.48 -9.01
CA GLU A 80 5.51 -8.20 -8.49
C GLU A 80 5.93 -9.05 -7.29
N VAL A 81 5.12 -9.02 -6.23
CA VAL A 81 5.32 -9.82 -5.02
C VAL A 81 3.98 -10.44 -4.64
N ALA A 82 3.90 -11.76 -4.63
CA ALA A 82 2.73 -12.50 -4.17
C ALA A 82 3.08 -13.30 -2.92
N GLY A 83 2.78 -12.69 -1.77
CA GLY A 83 3.03 -13.25 -0.45
C GLY A 83 4.50 -13.63 -0.24
N GLU A 84 4.69 -14.71 0.49
CA GLU A 84 5.99 -15.35 0.71
C GLU A 84 6.32 -16.39 -0.37
N ASP A 85 5.44 -16.55 -1.37
CA ASP A 85 5.49 -17.62 -2.35
C ASP A 85 6.18 -17.22 -3.66
N PHE A 86 6.16 -15.93 -4.01
CA PHE A 86 6.64 -15.50 -5.31
C PHE A 86 7.06 -14.05 -5.35
N ALA A 87 8.18 -13.77 -6.02
CA ALA A 87 8.53 -12.43 -6.43
C ALA A 87 9.10 -12.43 -7.85
N GLN A 88 8.85 -11.35 -8.58
CA GLN A 88 9.33 -11.13 -9.94
C GLN A 88 9.79 -9.68 -10.12
N VAL A 89 10.90 -9.51 -10.81
CA VAL A 89 11.37 -8.21 -11.30
C VAL A 89 11.67 -8.30 -12.79
N ARG A 90 11.03 -7.41 -13.56
CA ARG A 90 11.32 -7.21 -14.97
C ARG A 90 11.82 -5.78 -15.15
N LEU A 91 13.03 -5.65 -15.69
CA LEU A 91 13.60 -4.36 -16.06
C LEU A 91 13.33 -4.05 -17.54
N GLU A 92 13.29 -2.76 -17.88
CA GLU A 92 13.21 -2.31 -19.26
C GLU A 92 14.35 -2.90 -20.10
N GLY A 93 13.99 -3.47 -21.27
CA GLY A 93 14.96 -4.07 -22.19
C GLY A 93 15.51 -5.44 -21.77
N ALA A 94 15.14 -5.98 -20.60
CA ALA A 94 15.52 -7.33 -20.21
C ALA A 94 14.81 -8.39 -21.07
N GLU A 95 15.54 -9.41 -21.51
CA GLU A 95 15.00 -10.51 -22.33
C GLU A 95 13.96 -11.36 -21.59
N ARG A 96 14.12 -11.47 -20.26
CA ARG A 96 13.28 -12.28 -19.38
C ARG A 96 13.23 -11.63 -17.98
N PRO A 97 12.11 -11.80 -17.26
CA PRO A 97 12.05 -11.39 -15.87
C PRO A 97 12.98 -12.25 -15.01
N GLN A 98 13.42 -11.67 -13.90
CA GLN A 98 13.98 -12.40 -12.78
C GLN A 98 12.85 -12.82 -11.86
N GLU A 99 12.86 -14.06 -11.40
CA GLU A 99 11.78 -14.62 -10.59
C GLU A 99 12.34 -15.55 -9.51
N THR A 100 11.61 -15.65 -8.41
CA THR A 100 11.85 -16.60 -7.34
C THR A 100 10.52 -17.12 -6.80
N THR A 101 10.47 -18.38 -6.39
CA THR A 101 9.30 -18.99 -5.74
C THR A 101 9.47 -19.12 -4.23
N SER A 102 10.50 -18.47 -3.68
CA SER A 102 10.78 -18.42 -2.24
C SER A 102 11.54 -17.11 -2.00
N PRO A 103 10.86 -15.95 -2.16
CA PRO A 103 11.45 -14.66 -1.86
C PRO A 103 11.97 -14.61 -0.42
N ASP A 104 13.18 -14.08 -0.26
CA ASP A 104 13.80 -13.79 1.03
C ASP A 104 14.16 -12.30 1.07
N GLY A 105 14.05 -11.69 2.24
CA GLY A 105 14.32 -10.25 2.41
C GLY A 105 13.20 -9.32 1.91
N ILE A 106 11.97 -9.84 1.71
CA ILE A 106 10.80 -9.02 1.38
C ILE A 106 9.83 -9.04 2.57
N GLU A 107 9.47 -7.86 3.06
CA GLU A 107 8.54 -7.68 4.18
C GLU A 107 7.27 -6.97 3.70
N LEU A 108 6.13 -7.65 3.83
CA LEU A 108 4.81 -7.12 3.51
C LEU A 108 4.24 -6.40 4.74
N GLY A 109 4.04 -5.08 4.63
CA GLY A 109 3.43 -4.26 5.67
C GLY A 109 1.94 -4.01 5.45
N GLU A 110 1.37 -3.07 6.22
CA GLU A 110 -0.06 -2.72 6.14
C GLU A 110 -0.41 -1.95 4.85
N ALA A 111 0.51 -1.10 4.37
CA ALA A 111 0.33 -0.25 3.18
C ALA A 111 1.64 -0.04 2.39
N GLN A 112 2.63 -0.88 2.63
CA GLN A 112 3.95 -0.79 2.01
C GLN A 112 4.59 -2.17 1.91
N VAL A 113 5.57 -2.30 1.02
CA VAL A 113 6.41 -3.50 0.91
C VAL A 113 7.87 -3.06 0.93
N GLU A 114 8.65 -3.64 1.83
CA GLU A 114 10.07 -3.37 2.00
C GLU A 114 10.90 -4.51 1.41
N PHE A 115 11.97 -4.14 0.70
CA PHE A 115 12.96 -5.03 0.12
C PHE A 115 14.29 -4.75 0.82
N ALA A 116 14.66 -5.60 1.77
CA ALA A 116 15.90 -5.51 2.54
C ALA A 116 17.02 -6.32 1.85
N THR A 117 17.48 -5.82 0.70
CA THR A 117 18.43 -6.53 -0.18
C THR A 117 17.89 -7.92 -0.59
N ALA A 118 16.64 -7.94 -1.06
CA ALA A 118 15.92 -9.15 -1.42
C ALA A 118 16.50 -9.81 -2.68
N ALA A 119 16.63 -11.13 -2.67
CA ALA A 119 17.08 -11.89 -3.82
C ALA A 119 15.88 -12.34 -4.68
N VAL A 120 15.80 -11.83 -5.91
CA VAL A 120 14.78 -12.22 -6.90
C VAL A 120 15.48 -12.72 -8.15
N GLY A 121 15.49 -14.05 -8.35
CA GLY A 121 16.30 -14.66 -9.39
C GLY A 121 17.80 -14.36 -9.20
N ASP A 122 18.44 -13.82 -10.23
CA ASP A 122 19.83 -13.34 -10.17
C ASP A 122 19.94 -11.85 -9.77
N ALA A 123 18.82 -11.18 -9.46
CA ALA A 123 18.81 -9.77 -9.06
C ALA A 123 18.76 -9.59 -7.54
N GLU A 124 19.46 -8.56 -7.06
CA GLU A 124 19.33 -8.03 -5.70
C GLU A 124 18.46 -6.77 -5.75
N VAL A 125 17.44 -6.69 -4.90
CA VAL A 125 16.45 -5.61 -4.89
C VAL A 125 16.46 -4.94 -3.53
N GLU A 126 16.56 -3.62 -3.52
CA GLU A 126 16.53 -2.83 -2.28
C GLU A 126 15.59 -1.63 -2.43
N GLY A 127 14.86 -1.32 -1.35
CA GLY A 127 14.02 -0.13 -1.25
C GLY A 127 12.66 -0.43 -0.63
N THR A 128 11.76 0.53 -0.73
CA THR A 128 10.41 0.41 -0.18
C THR A 128 9.43 0.93 -1.20
N LEU A 129 8.31 0.23 -1.36
CA LEU A 129 7.20 0.66 -2.20
C LEU A 129 5.97 0.92 -1.34
N HIS A 130 5.22 1.96 -1.70
CA HIS A 130 3.98 2.34 -1.04
C HIS A 130 2.78 2.13 -1.97
N CYS A 131 1.70 1.55 -1.45
CA CYS A 131 0.50 1.26 -2.23
C CYS A 131 -0.17 2.56 -2.70
N SER A 132 -0.39 2.69 -4.02
CA SER A 132 -1.13 3.79 -4.64
C SER A 132 -2.59 3.43 -4.94
N GLU A 133 -2.89 2.14 -5.07
CA GLU A 133 -4.24 1.60 -5.25
C GLU A 133 -4.40 0.30 -4.45
N TRP A 134 -5.65 -0.02 -4.10
CA TRP A 134 -5.99 -1.22 -3.33
C TRP A 134 -7.13 -1.99 -4.00
N GLU A 135 -6.95 -3.28 -4.20
CA GLU A 135 -7.98 -4.22 -4.66
C GLU A 135 -8.28 -5.26 -3.56
N ASP A 136 -9.57 -5.56 -3.37
CA ASP A 136 -10.10 -6.57 -2.42
C ASP A 136 -10.54 -7.84 -3.18
#